data_AF-A0A2P5D5B8-F1
#
_entry.id   AF-A0A2P5D5B8-F1
#
_cell.length_a   1.000
_cell.length_b   1.000
_cell.length_c   1.000
_cell.angle_alpha   90.00
_cell.angle_beta   90.00
_cell.angle_gamma   90.00
#
_symmetry.space_group_name_H-M   'P 1'
#
loop_
_entity.id
_entity.type
_entity.pdbx_description
1 polymer ?
#
loop_
_entity_poly.entity_id
_entity_poly.type
_entity_poly.pdbx_seq_one_letter_code
_entity_poly.pdbx_strand_id
1 'polypeptide(L)'
;KKVALADTVYIACMNGQWDAFQRTSNKAKFLWDDQLTDYAKRDAYHFQCGWAEVDEVYYPLNIGSNHWVLVQIDLPAHMFTVYDSDQALYDDACVEQAMRPMMKMLPYFLLNVEGVTDRDDLDLTTTTKPRDFDVEGYLPM
;
A
#
# COMPACT_ATOMS: atom_id res chain seq x y z
N LYS A 1 -5.27 18.31 1.02
CA LYS A 1 -4.65 16.98 1.03
C LYS A 1 -3.52 16.97 0.03
N LYS A 2 -2.34 16.49 0.44
CA LYS A 2 -1.22 16.21 -0.46
C LYS A 2 -1.31 14.75 -0.90
N VAL A 3 -1.04 14.48 -2.17
CA VAL A 3 -1.24 13.16 -2.77
C VAL A 3 0.02 12.69 -3.50
N ALA A 4 0.27 11.38 -3.48
CA ALA A 4 1.25 10.71 -4.31
C ALA A 4 0.58 9.71 -5.25
N LEU A 5 1.19 9.47 -6.41
CA LEU A 5 0.82 8.40 -7.32
C LEU A 5 1.94 7.36 -7.29
N ALA A 6 1.62 6.12 -6.96
CA ALA A 6 2.53 5.00 -7.14
C ALA A 6 2.23 4.29 -8.46
N ASP A 7 3.27 4.04 -9.25
CA ASP A 7 3.14 3.43 -10.56
C ASP A 7 3.03 1.90 -10.49
N THR A 8 2.70 1.29 -11.62
CA THR A 8 2.50 -0.16 -11.74
C THR A 8 3.78 -0.96 -11.48
N VAL A 9 4.96 -0.38 -11.71
CA VAL A 9 6.24 -1.05 -11.46
C VAL A 9 6.48 -1.16 -9.96
N TYR A 10 6.25 -0.07 -9.22
CA TYR A 10 6.32 -0.09 -7.76
C TYR A 10 5.36 -1.14 -7.16
N ILE A 11 4.11 -1.18 -7.63
CA ILE A 11 3.12 -2.16 -7.15
C ILE A 11 3.51 -3.60 -7.50
N ALA A 12 4.05 -3.84 -8.69
CA ALA A 12 4.56 -5.16 -9.07
C ALA A 12 5.72 -5.59 -8.18
N CYS A 13 6.67 -4.69 -7.89
CA CYS A 13 7.80 -4.95 -7.01
C CYS A 13 7.34 -5.23 -5.57
N MET A 14 6.40 -4.44 -5.04
CA MET A 14 5.79 -4.68 -3.72
C MET A 14 5.12 -6.05 -3.67
N ASN A 15 4.26 -6.38 -4.64
CA ASN A 15 3.58 -7.68 -4.69
C ASN A 15 4.57 -8.85 -4.85
N GLY A 16 5.68 -8.66 -5.54
CA GLY A 16 6.76 -9.65 -5.65
C GLY A 16 7.40 -10.04 -4.32
N GLN A 17 7.30 -9.19 -3.29
CA GLN A 17 7.80 -9.50 -1.94
C GLN A 17 6.85 -10.38 -1.12
N TRP A 18 5.62 -10.60 -1.59
CA TRP A 18 4.55 -11.21 -0.79
C TRP A 18 4.90 -12.61 -0.27
N ASP A 19 5.39 -13.50 -1.12
CA ASP A 19 5.73 -14.87 -0.73
C ASP A 19 6.84 -14.91 0.32
N ALA A 20 7.87 -14.07 0.16
CA ALA A 20 8.98 -13.95 1.10
C ALA A 20 8.50 -13.35 2.42
N PHE A 21 7.67 -12.30 2.35
CA PHE A 21 7.04 -11.71 3.51
C PHE A 21 6.23 -12.75 4.27
N GLN A 22 5.37 -13.52 3.61
CA GLN A 22 4.54 -14.56 4.23
C GLN A 22 5.35 -15.63 4.97
N ARG A 23 6.50 -16.06 4.43
CA ARG A 23 7.38 -17.06 5.06
C ARG A 23 8.18 -16.53 6.25
N THR A 24 8.32 -15.22 6.38
CA THR A 24 9.11 -14.60 7.45
C THR A 24 8.40 -14.70 8.79
N SER A 25 9.03 -15.28 9.81
CA SER A 25 8.39 -15.46 11.13
C SER A 25 8.21 -14.13 11.88
N ASN A 26 9.21 -13.24 11.82
CA ASN A 26 9.15 -11.92 12.42
C ASN A 26 9.00 -10.84 11.35
N LYS A 27 7.74 -10.47 11.05
CA LYS A 27 7.39 -9.50 10.00
C LYS A 27 7.99 -8.11 10.24
N ALA A 28 8.16 -7.70 11.50
CA ALA A 28 8.76 -6.41 11.84
C ALA A 28 10.26 -6.35 11.52
N LYS A 29 10.91 -7.49 11.30
CA LYS A 29 12.31 -7.61 10.86
C LYS A 29 12.44 -8.05 9.41
N PHE A 30 11.35 -7.98 8.63
CA PHE A 30 11.43 -8.27 7.20
C PHE A 30 12.35 -7.25 6.53
N LEU A 31 13.29 -7.74 5.72
CA LEU A 31 14.21 -6.89 4.98
C LEU A 31 13.54 -6.47 3.67
N TRP A 32 13.23 -5.19 3.55
CA TRP A 32 12.68 -4.62 2.32
C TRP A 32 13.80 -4.35 1.31
N ASP A 33 13.45 -4.35 0.02
CA ASP A 33 14.36 -3.93 -1.05
C ASP A 33 14.63 -2.43 -0.94
N ASP A 34 15.89 -2.02 -0.96
CA ASP A 34 16.30 -0.62 -0.85
C ASP A 34 15.62 0.24 -1.93
N GLN A 35 15.40 -0.29 -3.14
CA GLN A 35 14.72 0.43 -4.22
C GLN A 35 13.26 0.76 -3.87
N LEU A 36 12.58 -0.12 -3.12
CA LEU A 36 11.21 0.12 -2.67
C LEU A 36 11.16 1.22 -1.61
N THR A 37 12.09 1.21 -0.66
CA THR A 37 12.18 2.26 0.36
C THR A 37 12.60 3.60 -0.26
N ASP A 38 13.56 3.60 -1.19
CA ASP A 38 14.04 4.81 -1.87
C ASP A 38 12.95 5.44 -2.75
N TYR A 39 12.09 4.61 -3.36
CA TYR A 39 10.91 5.08 -4.07
C TYR A 39 9.98 5.85 -3.14
N ALA A 40 9.63 5.28 -1.99
CA ALA A 40 8.74 5.90 -1.01
C ALA A 40 9.35 7.16 -0.35
N LYS A 41 10.69 7.20 -0.22
CA LYS A 41 11.45 8.34 0.31
C LYS A 41 11.64 9.50 -0.67
N ARG A 42 11.31 9.32 -1.96
CA ARG A 42 11.61 10.26 -3.06
C ARG A 42 13.10 10.32 -3.47
N ASP A 43 13.95 9.44 -2.94
CA ASP A 43 15.39 9.47 -3.21
C ASP A 43 15.75 8.96 -4.62
N ALA A 44 14.95 8.04 -5.18
CA ALA A 44 15.22 7.43 -6.48
C ALA A 44 14.65 8.19 -7.70
N TYR A 45 13.56 8.97 -7.51
CA TYR A 45 12.84 9.60 -8.62
C TYR A 45 12.33 11.00 -8.24
N HIS A 46 12.95 12.04 -8.78
CA HIS A 46 12.68 13.46 -8.48
C HIS A 46 11.25 13.98 -8.76
N PHE A 47 10.32 13.12 -9.18
CA PHE A 47 8.99 13.50 -9.69
C PHE A 47 7.81 13.17 -8.76
N GLN A 48 8.02 12.52 -7.61
CA GLN A 48 6.95 12.17 -6.66
C GLN A 48 7.19 12.81 -5.28
N CYS A 49 6.13 13.10 -4.52
CA CYS A 49 6.28 13.49 -3.11
C CYS A 49 6.59 12.24 -2.28
N GLY A 50 7.52 12.34 -1.31
CA GLY A 50 7.79 11.24 -0.39
C GLY A 50 6.54 10.93 0.45
N TRP A 51 6.37 9.67 0.84
CA TRP A 51 5.15 9.23 1.51
C TRP A 51 4.99 9.84 2.91
N ALA A 52 6.08 10.32 3.51
CA ALA A 52 6.06 11.10 4.74
C ALA A 52 5.37 12.47 4.57
N GLU A 53 5.28 12.99 3.35
CA GLU A 53 4.74 14.33 3.07
C GLU A 53 3.30 14.33 2.54
N VAL A 54 2.69 13.16 2.32
CA VAL A 54 1.37 13.03 1.69
C VAL A 54 0.35 12.41 2.62
N ASP A 55 -0.92 12.75 2.41
CA ASP A 55 -2.04 12.17 3.16
C ASP A 55 -2.57 10.93 2.46
N GLU A 56 -2.48 10.90 1.12
CA GLU A 56 -3.03 9.83 0.29
C GLU A 56 -2.03 9.34 -0.74
N VAL A 57 -2.08 8.03 -1.02
CA VAL A 57 -1.35 7.39 -2.11
C VAL A 57 -2.35 6.70 -3.02
N TYR A 58 -2.30 6.98 -4.32
CA TYR A 58 -3.12 6.31 -5.32
C TYR A 58 -2.27 5.38 -6.18
N TYR A 59 -2.80 4.22 -6.54
CA TYR A 59 -2.14 3.32 -7.48
C TYR A 59 -3.14 2.48 -8.29
N PRO A 60 -2.82 2.17 -9.56
CA PRO A 60 -3.60 1.23 -10.33
C PRO A 60 -3.26 -0.22 -9.94
N LEU A 61 -4.28 -1.06 -9.75
CA LEU A 61 -4.13 -2.50 -9.54
C LEU A 61 -4.76 -3.26 -10.70
N ASN A 62 -4.00 -4.19 -11.29
CA ASN A 62 -4.56 -5.12 -12.27
C ASN A 62 -4.98 -6.42 -11.59
N ILE A 63 -6.26 -6.76 -11.69
CA ILE A 63 -6.85 -7.99 -11.17
C ILE A 63 -7.00 -8.97 -12.33
N GLY A 64 -6.41 -10.16 -12.15
CA GLY A 64 -6.54 -11.28 -13.10
C GLY A 64 -5.94 -11.03 -14.48
N SER A 65 -5.00 -10.07 -14.62
CA SER A 65 -4.43 -9.64 -15.91
C SER A 65 -5.46 -9.07 -16.90
N ASN A 66 -6.64 -8.66 -16.42
CA ASN A 66 -7.77 -8.32 -17.27
C ASN A 66 -8.49 -7.03 -16.83
N HIS A 67 -8.63 -6.81 -15.52
CA HIS A 67 -9.42 -5.70 -14.98
C HIS A 67 -8.54 -4.72 -14.21
N TRP A 68 -8.74 -3.42 -14.42
CA TRP A 68 -8.00 -2.39 -13.71
C TRP A 68 -8.92 -1.69 -12.72
N VAL A 69 -8.49 -1.63 -11.47
CA VAL A 69 -9.11 -0.81 -10.43
C VAL A 69 -8.13 0.26 -9.97
N LEU A 70 -8.65 1.39 -9.49
CA LEU A 70 -7.84 2.41 -8.83
C LEU A 70 -7.94 2.19 -7.32
N VAL A 71 -6.80 2.14 -6.65
CA VAL A 71 -6.74 2.01 -5.19
C VAL A 71 -6.26 3.33 -4.60
N GLN A 72 -6.94 3.79 -3.57
CA GLN A 72 -6.51 4.86 -2.69
C GLN A 72 -6.10 4.27 -1.34
N ILE A 73 -5.00 4.78 -0.80
CA ILE A 73 -4.58 4.61 0.58
C ILE A 73 -4.75 5.96 1.26
N ASP A 74 -5.63 6.05 2.25
CA ASP A 74 -5.66 7.17 3.21
C ASP A 74 -4.75 6.79 4.39
N LEU A 75 -3.57 7.43 4.46
CA LEU A 75 -2.55 7.09 5.46
C LEU A 75 -3.05 7.41 6.88
N PRO A 76 -3.47 8.65 7.21
CA PRO A 76 -3.96 8.96 8.57
C PRO A 76 -5.18 8.12 8.99
N ALA A 77 -6.09 7.80 8.06
CA ALA A 77 -7.26 6.99 8.37
C ALA A 77 -6.95 5.48 8.50
N HIS A 78 -5.76 5.03 8.07
CA HIS A 78 -5.42 3.62 7.89
C HIS A 78 -6.45 2.88 7.04
N MET A 79 -6.76 3.43 5.86
CA MET A 79 -7.87 2.94 5.04
C MET A 79 -7.49 2.77 3.57
N PHE A 80 -7.97 1.68 2.98
CA PHE A 80 -7.99 1.43 1.55
C PHE A 80 -9.39 1.70 0.99
N THR A 81 -9.44 2.42 -0.13
CA THR A 81 -10.66 2.58 -0.93
C THR A 81 -10.38 2.08 -2.33
N VAL A 82 -11.23 1.20 -2.85
CA VAL A 82 -11.09 0.64 -4.20
C VAL A 82 -12.17 1.22 -5.09
N TYR A 83 -11.75 1.88 -6.16
CA TYR A 83 -12.61 2.41 -7.19
C TYR A 83 -12.65 1.42 -8.36
N ASP A 84 -13.80 0.79 -8.55
CA ASP A 84 -14.04 -0.25 -9.54
C ASP A 84 -15.17 0.17 -10.50
N SER A 85 -14.82 0.37 -11.78
CA SER A 85 -15.78 0.77 -12.81
C SER A 85 -16.64 -0.38 -13.36
N ASP A 86 -16.32 -1.64 -13.05
CA ASP A 86 -17.09 -2.83 -13.48
C ASP A 86 -17.24 -3.84 -12.33
N GLN A 87 -18.07 -3.49 -11.35
CA GLN A 87 -18.36 -4.31 -10.17
C GLN A 87 -19.10 -5.62 -10.49
N ALA A 88 -19.52 -5.84 -11.75
CA ALA A 88 -20.14 -7.10 -12.16
C ALA A 88 -19.09 -8.16 -12.54
N LEU A 89 -17.84 -7.76 -12.79
CA LEU A 89 -16.79 -8.64 -13.29
C LEU A 89 -16.16 -9.50 -12.19
N TYR A 90 -15.86 -8.92 -11.04
CA TYR A 90 -15.29 -9.61 -9.88
C TYR A 90 -16.12 -9.33 -8.64
N ASP A 91 -16.32 -10.36 -7.80
CA ASP A 91 -16.92 -10.17 -6.49
C ASP A 91 -15.90 -9.58 -5.50
N ASP A 92 -16.43 -9.02 -4.41
CA ASP A 92 -15.66 -8.42 -3.32
C ASP A 92 -14.53 -9.33 -2.83
N ALA A 93 -14.76 -10.65 -2.75
CA ALA A 93 -13.77 -11.61 -2.30
C ALA A 93 -12.58 -11.73 -3.27
N CYS A 94 -12.83 -11.72 -4.59
CA CYS A 94 -11.77 -11.69 -5.60
C CYS A 94 -10.93 -10.42 -5.49
N VAL A 95 -11.57 -9.27 -5.29
CA VAL A 95 -10.87 -7.98 -5.16
C VAL A 95 -10.06 -7.93 -3.86
N GLU A 96 -10.63 -8.36 -2.73
CA GLU A 96 -9.92 -8.47 -1.45
C GLU A 96 -8.70 -9.40 -1.58
N GLN A 97 -8.84 -10.53 -2.28
CA GLN A 97 -7.72 -11.45 -2.51
C GLN A 97 -6.58 -10.77 -3.30
N ALA A 98 -6.89 -9.96 -4.32
CA ALA A 98 -5.90 -9.22 -5.07
C ALA A 98 -5.23 -8.11 -4.25
N MET A 99 -5.98 -7.48 -3.33
CA MET A 99 -5.51 -6.43 -2.42
C MET A 99 -4.69 -6.95 -1.24
N ARG A 100 -4.87 -8.22 -0.87
CA ARG A 100 -4.31 -8.84 0.33
C ARG A 100 -2.80 -8.63 0.52
N PRO A 101 -1.93 -8.72 -0.51
CA PRO A 101 -0.51 -8.46 -0.33
C PRO A 101 -0.26 -7.06 0.23
N MET A 102 -0.82 -6.03 -0.40
CA MET A 102 -0.67 -4.64 0.03
C MET A 102 -1.26 -4.41 1.42
N MET A 103 -2.47 -4.91 1.69
CA MET A 103 -3.12 -4.77 3.01
C MET A 103 -2.27 -5.32 4.16
N LYS A 104 -1.54 -6.43 3.92
CA LYS A 104 -0.73 -7.08 4.96
C LYS A 104 0.71 -6.63 5.02
N MET A 105 1.27 -6.13 3.91
CA MET A 105 2.65 -5.66 3.83
C MET A 105 2.78 -4.19 4.18
N LEU A 106 1.85 -3.34 3.75
CA LEU A 106 1.94 -1.89 3.87
C LEU A 106 2.23 -1.41 5.30
N PRO A 107 1.53 -1.87 6.35
CA PRO A 107 1.82 -1.41 7.72
C PRO A 107 3.26 -1.68 8.17
N TYR A 108 3.86 -2.80 7.74
CA TYR A 108 5.24 -3.17 8.06
C TYR A 108 6.25 -2.46 7.17
N PHE A 109 5.89 -2.19 5.91
CA PHE A 109 6.70 -1.41 5.00
C PHE A 109 6.88 0.02 5.51
N LEU A 110 5.80 0.67 5.95
CA LEU A 110 5.82 2.04 6.45
C LEU A 110 6.73 2.25 7.67
N LEU A 111 6.94 1.21 8.50
CA LEU A 111 7.91 1.25 9.60
C LEU A 111 9.38 1.44 9.15
N ASN A 112 9.65 1.19 7.86
CA ASN A 112 10.98 1.28 7.26
C ASN A 112 11.12 2.49 6.32
N VAL A 113 10.07 3.30 6.19
CA VAL A 113 10.11 4.54 5.42
C VAL A 113 10.44 5.69 6.38
N GLU A 114 11.58 6.30 6.17
CA GLU A 114 12.07 7.42 6.99
C GLU A 114 11.10 8.61 6.96
N GLY A 115 10.90 9.25 8.11
CA GLY A 115 9.95 10.36 8.29
C GLY A 115 8.49 9.94 8.38
N VAL A 116 8.11 8.72 7.96
CA VAL A 116 6.73 8.22 8.10
C VAL A 116 6.43 7.86 9.56
N THR A 117 7.37 7.27 10.29
CA THR A 117 7.20 6.90 11.70
C THR A 117 7.16 8.08 12.67
N ASP A 118 7.61 9.26 12.22
CA ASP A 118 7.65 10.48 13.03
C ASP A 118 6.34 11.29 12.92
N ARG A 119 5.37 10.78 12.16
CA ARG A 119 4.07 11.41 11.95
C ARG A 119 3.14 11.18 13.13
N ASP A 120 2.76 12.26 13.81
CA ASP A 120 1.80 12.23 14.92
C ASP A 120 0.40 11.75 14.50
N ASP A 121 0.05 11.89 13.22
CA ASP A 121 -1.25 11.52 12.64
C ASP A 121 -1.28 10.09 12.06
N LEU A 122 -0.17 9.35 12.11
CA LEU A 122 -0.03 8.00 11.57
C LEU A 122 0.53 7.06 12.65
N ASP A 123 -0.33 6.55 13.52
CA ASP A 123 0.08 5.61 14.57
C ASP A 123 0.26 4.19 14.03
N LEU A 124 1.50 3.86 13.67
CA LEU A 124 1.92 2.52 13.28
C LEU A 124 2.31 1.64 14.49
N THR A 125 2.28 2.18 15.71
CA THR A 125 2.97 1.63 16.89
C THR A 125 2.08 0.96 17.93
N THR A 126 0.92 0.43 17.55
CA THR A 126 0.11 -0.35 18.50
C THR A 126 0.61 -1.79 18.64
N THR A 127 1.56 -2.02 19.55
CA THR A 127 1.99 -3.31 20.17
C THR A 127 2.12 -4.56 19.27
N THR A 128 3.37 -5.02 19.08
CA THR A 128 3.79 -6.29 18.42
C THR A 128 3.41 -6.50 16.94
N LYS A 129 2.40 -5.80 16.41
CA LYS A 129 2.07 -5.70 14.98
C LYS A 129 1.58 -4.28 14.66
N PRO A 130 2.04 -3.64 13.57
CA PRO A 130 1.48 -2.37 13.13
C PRO A 130 -0.01 -2.50 12.77
N ARG A 131 -0.75 -1.41 12.93
CA ARG A 131 -2.19 -1.34 12.66
C ARG A 131 -2.49 -1.72 11.20
N ASP A 132 -3.35 -2.73 11.01
CA ASP A 132 -3.85 -3.12 9.69
C ASP A 132 -4.71 -1.97 9.11
N PHE A 133 -4.72 -1.86 7.78
CA PHE A 133 -5.60 -0.92 7.09
C PHE A 133 -6.93 -1.61 6.77
N ASP A 134 -8.04 -0.88 6.97
CA ASP A 134 -9.39 -1.35 6.68
C ASP A 134 -9.76 -1.08 5.20
N VAL A 135 -10.73 -1.82 4.65
CA VAL A 135 -11.30 -1.53 3.32
C VAL A 135 -12.66 -0.88 3.51
N GLU A 136 -12.83 0.37 3.07
CA GLU A 136 -14.09 1.12 3.26
C GLU A 136 -15.21 0.65 2.33
N GLY A 137 -14.85 0.11 1.15
CA GLY A 137 -15.79 -0.46 0.18
C GLY A 137 -15.29 -0.40 -1.27
N TYR A 138 -16.07 -1.00 -2.17
CA TYR A 138 -15.89 -0.96 -3.62
C TYR A 138 -16.83 0.10 -4.20
N LEU A 139 -16.28 1.26 -4.57
CA LEU A 139 -17.07 2.38 -5.07
C LEU A 139 -17.07 2.39 -6.61
N PRO A 140 -18.22 2.62 -7.26
CA PRO A 140 -18.25 2.86 -8.70
C PRO A 140 -17.59 4.20 -9.02
N MET A 141 -16.85 4.28 -10.13
CA MET A 141 -16.40 5.54 -10.71
C MET A 141 -17.43 6.16 -11.64
#